data_AF-A0A6V7WJT3-F1
#
_entry.id   AF-A0A6V7WJT3-F1
#
_cell.length_a   1.000
_cell.length_b   1.000
_cell.length_c   1.000
_cell.angle_alpha   90.00
_cell.angle_beta   90.00
_cell.angle_gamma   90.00
#
_symmetry.space_group_name_H-M   'P 1'
#
loop_
_entity.id
_entity.type
_entity.pdbx_description
1 polymer ?
#
loop_
_entity_poly.entity_id
_entity_poly.type
_entity_poly.pdbx_seq_one_letter_code
_entity_poly.pdbx_strand_id
1 'polypeptide(L)' 'MFEKRKVEYANELKNSIIYIFNKIRGIIQGNKQDCFNCRVTQTKPWYRYLKEHYLCQPCQKNVSTTILFVNQDGSKRLPS' A
#
# COMPACT_ATOMS: atom_id res chain seq x y z
N MET A 1 6.80 4.85 46.82
CA MET A 1 7.84 4.59 45.79
C MET A 1 7.49 3.38 44.91
N PHE A 2 7.06 2.25 45.48
CA PHE A 2 6.69 1.04 44.72
C PHE A 2 5.51 1.21 43.76
N GLU A 3 4.49 1.98 44.14
CA GLU A 3 3.30 2.17 43.29
C GLU A 3 3.59 2.96 42.01
N LYS A 4 4.51 3.93 42.08
CA LYS A 4 4.95 4.70 40.89
C LYS A 4 5.64 3.81 39.86
N ARG A 5 6.49 2.87 40.32
CA ARG A 5 7.18 1.91 39.45
C ARG A 5 6.23 0.95 38.74
N LYS A 6 5.13 0.53 39.38
CA LYS A 6 4.10 -0.29 38.72
C LYS A 6 3.40 0.48 37.60
N VAL A 7 3.11 1.76 37.83
CA VAL A 7 2.47 2.63 36.83
C VAL A 7 3.40 2.86 35.64
N GLU A 8 4.70 3.11 35.88
CA GLU A 8 5.70 3.25 34.83
C GLU A 8 5.80 1.98 33.97
N TYR A 9 5.92 0.81 34.61
CA TYR A 9 5.97 -0.47 33.90
C TYR A 9 4.70 -0.74 33.07
N ALA A 10 3.52 -0.43 33.63
CA ALA A 10 2.26 -0.58 32.92
C ALA A 10 2.18 0.34 31.68
N ASN A 11 2.74 1.56 31.76
CA ASN A 11 2.80 2.48 30.64
C ASN A 11 3.78 2.02 29.54
N GLU A 12 4.94 1.51 29.92
CA GLU A 12 5.92 0.93 28.98
C GLU A 12 5.32 -0.27 28.22
N LEU A 13 4.62 -1.15 28.94
CA LEU A 13 3.93 -2.28 28.35
C LEU A 13 2.84 -1.83 27.38
N LYS A 14 2.02 -0.85 27.77
CA LYS A 14 0.97 -0.27 26.92
C LYS A 14 1.54 0.30 25.62
N ASN A 15 2.64 1.06 25.71
CA ASN A 15 3.30 1.64 24.54
C ASN A 15 3.86 0.57 23.59
N SER A 16 4.44 -0.49 24.16
CA SER A 16 4.95 -1.63 23.39
C SER A 16 3.82 -2.36 22.63
N ILE A 17 2.66 -2.56 23.28
CA ILE A 17 1.47 -3.16 22.65
C ILE A 17 0.98 -2.31 21.48
N ILE A 18 0.88 -0.99 21.67
CA ILE A 18 0.44 -0.05 20.62
C ILE A 18 1.40 -0.12 19.41
N TYR A 19 2.72 -0.13 19.66
CA TYR A 19 3.72 -0.23 18.61
C TYR A 19 3.58 -1.53 17.80
N ILE A 20 3.44 -2.67 18.48
CA ILE A 20 3.27 -3.97 17.83
C ILE A 20 1.99 -4.00 17.00
N PHE A 21 0.88 -3.49 17.54
CA PHE A 21 -0.39 -3.40 16.83
C PHE A 21 -0.27 -2.58 15.54
N ASN A 22 0.37 -1.41 15.61
CA ASN A 22 0.59 -0.56 14.43
C ASN A 22 1.47 -1.23 13.37
N LYS A 23 2.49 -1.98 13.80
CA LYS A 23 3.36 -2.75 12.88
C LYS A 23 2.60 -3.86 12.18
N ILE A 24 1.80 -4.64 12.92
CA ILE A 24 0.94 -5.69 12.37
C ILE A 24 -0.09 -5.09 11.41
N ARG A 25 -0.72 -3.97 11.80
CA ARG A 25 -1.65 -3.23 10.94
C ARG A 25 -0.99 -2.80 9.63
N GLY A 26 0.23 -2.27 9.68
CA GLY A 26 1.00 -1.91 8.49
C GLY A 26 1.31 -3.10 7.59
N ILE A 27 1.63 -4.27 8.15
CA ILE A 27 1.83 -5.52 7.40
C ILE A 27 0.53 -5.98 6.73
N ILE A 28 -0.58 -5.98 7.48
CA ILE A 28 -1.91 -6.35 6.95
C ILE A 28 -2.36 -5.37 5.86
N GLN A 29 -2.11 -4.08 6.04
CA GLN A 29 -2.43 -3.05 5.05
C GLN A 29 -1.50 -3.09 3.84
N GLY A 30 -0.21 -3.41 4.00
CA GLY A 30 0.72 -3.64 2.90
C GLY A 30 0.33 -4.85 2.04
N ASN A 31 -0.41 -5.80 2.61
CA ASN A 31 -1.03 -6.91 1.88
C ASN A 31 -2.36 -6.54 1.20
N LYS A 32 -2.87 -5.32 1.38
CA LYS A 32 -3.98 -4.76 0.58
C LYS A 32 -3.41 -3.98 -0.60
N GLN A 33 -2.66 -4.65 -1.49
CA GLN A 33 -2.48 -4.11 -2.83
C GLN A 33 -3.88 -3.99 -3.46
N ASP A 34 -4.29 -2.77 -3.80
CA ASP A 34 -5.47 -2.51 -4.62
C ASP A 34 -5.03 -2.12 -6.03
N CYS A 35 -5.85 -2.47 -7.02
CA CYS A 35 -5.60 -2.01 -8.37
C CYS A 35 -5.82 -0.49 -8.43
N PHE A 36 -4.82 0.26 -8.89
CA PHE A 36 -4.93 1.71 -9.10
C PHE A 36 -6.15 2.10 -9.93
N ASN A 37 -6.48 1.28 -10.95
CA ASN A 37 -7.56 1.57 -11.89
C ASN A 37 -8.94 1.17 -11.35
N CYS A 38 -9.10 -0.04 -10.80
CA CYS A 38 -10.43 -0.58 -10.45
C CYS A 38 -10.62 -0.89 -8.95
N ARG A 39 -9.63 -0.57 -8.10
CA ARG A 39 -9.69 -0.72 -6.64
C ARG A 39 -9.96 -2.13 -6.12
N VAL A 40 -9.94 -3.15 -6.98
CA VAL A 40 -10.02 -4.55 -6.57
C VAL A 40 -8.84 -4.86 -5.67
N THR A 41 -9.04 -5.69 -4.65
CA THR A 41 -8.02 -6.05 -3.65
C THR A 41 -7.72 -7.55 -3.63
N GLN A 42 -8.54 -8.36 -4.31
CA GLN A 42 -8.46 -9.82 -4.30
C GLN A 42 -8.09 -10.36 -5.68
N THR A 43 -6.97 -9.88 -6.24
CA THR A 43 -6.48 -10.40 -7.53
C THR A 43 -5.00 -10.69 -7.44
N LYS A 44 -4.61 -11.93 -7.72
CA LYS A 44 -3.23 -12.28 -8.06
C LYS A 44 -3.25 -12.78 -9.51
N PRO A 45 -2.27 -12.43 -10.36
CA PRO A 45 -1.05 -11.64 -10.07
C PRO A 45 -1.24 -10.12 -10.10
N TRP A 46 -0.37 -9.41 -9.36
CA TRP A 46 -0.25 -7.94 -9.35
C TRP A 46 0.87 -7.48 -10.27
N TYR A 47 0.62 -6.41 -11.03
CA TYR A 47 1.60 -5.81 -11.94
C TYR A 47 1.95 -4.41 -11.48
N ARG A 48 3.23 -4.11 -11.31
CA ARG A 48 3.68 -2.78 -10.93
C ARG A 48 3.35 -1.78 -12.04
N TYR A 49 2.66 -0.70 -11.69
CA TYR A 49 2.25 0.38 -12.58
C TYR A 49 2.63 1.69 -11.90
N LEU A 50 3.82 2.23 -12.21
CA LEU A 50 4.51 3.31 -11.48
C LEU A 50 5.25 2.86 -10.20
N LYS A 51 6.02 3.79 -9.62
CA LYS A 51 6.96 3.53 -8.51
C LYS A 51 6.26 2.88 -7.30
N GLU A 52 5.00 3.23 -7.04
CA GLU A 52 4.27 2.83 -5.83
C GLU A 52 2.83 2.33 -6.08
N HIS A 53 2.41 2.20 -7.34
CA HIS A 53 1.07 1.69 -7.66
C HIS A 53 1.11 0.34 -8.38
N TYR A 54 0.02 -0.40 -8.27
CA TYR A 54 -0.13 -1.73 -8.86
C TYR A 54 -1.43 -1.80 -9.66
N LEU A 55 -1.46 -2.63 -10.70
CA LEU A 55 -2.64 -2.99 -11.46
C LEU A 55 -2.94 -4.47 -11.27
N CYS A 56 -4.23 -4.80 -11.24
CA CYS A 56 -4.67 -6.18 -11.39
C CYS A 56 -4.45 -6.64 -12.84
N GLN A 57 -4.38 -7.96 -13.04
CA GLN A 57 -4.20 -8.57 -14.36
C GLN A 57 -5.16 -8.04 -15.44
N PRO A 58 -6.49 -7.90 -15.20
CA PRO A 58 -7.39 -7.31 -16.20
C PRO A 58 -7.02 -5.88 -16.60
N CYS A 59 -6.68 -5.02 -15.62
CA CYS A 59 -6.34 -3.62 -15.90
C CYS A 59 -4.98 -3.48 -16.57
N GLN A 60 -4.01 -4.36 -16.26
CA GLN A 60 -2.73 -4.39 -16.94
C GLN A 60 -2.90 -4.70 -18.44
N LYS A 61 -3.75 -5.67 -18.81
CA LYS A 61 -4.02 -6.00 -20.21
C LYS A 61 -4.60 -4.81 -20.99
N ASN A 62 -5.48 -4.03 -20.35
CA ASN A 62 -6.08 -2.83 -20.97
C ASN A 62 -5.07 -1.68 -21.16
N VAL A 63 -4.07 -1.59 -20.27
CA VAL A 63 -2.98 -0.61 -20.39
C VAL A 63 -1.96 -1.04 -21.44
N SER A 64 -1.70 -2.34 -21.60
CA SER A 64 -0.76 -2.85 -22.62
C SER A 64 -1.18 -2.50 -24.05
N THR A 65 -2.48 -2.31 -24.31
CA THR A 65 -3.00 -1.86 -25.62
C THR A 65 -2.92 -0.34 -25.80
N THR A 66 -2.65 0.41 -24.72
CA THR A 66 -2.50 1.86 -24.73
C THR A 66 -1.16 2.21 -24.07
N ILE A 67 -0.04 1.93 -24.74
CA ILE A 67 1.24 2.50 -24.32
C ILE A 67 1.16 4.01 -24.58
N LEU A 68 0.64 4.74 -23.59
CA LEU A 68 0.83 6.18 -23.48
C LEU A 68 2.26 6.37 -23.00
N PHE A 69 3.13 6.80 -23.91
CA PHE A 69 4.38 7.45 -23.53
C PHE A 69 4.01 8.70 -22.72
N VAL A 70 4.12 8.62 -21.40
CA VAL A 70 3.99 9.81 -20.55
C VAL A 70 5.33 10.53 -20.63
N ASN A 71 5.36 11.63 -21.38
CA ASN A 71 6.47 12.56 -21.34
C ASN A 71 6.54 13.21 -19.94
N GLN A 72 7.74 13.61 -19.51
CA GLN A 72 8.00 14.14 -18.16
C GLN A 72 7.24 15.43 -17.82
N ASP A 73 6.56 16.05 -18.80
CA ASP A 73 5.72 17.25 -18.69
C ASP A 73 4.23 16.95 -18.41
N GLY A 74 3.83 15.67 -18.34
CA GLY A 74 2.45 15.28 -17.98
C GLY A 74 1.43 15.36 -19.11
N SER A 75 1.86 15.65 -20.34
CA SER A 75 1.01 15.69 -21.53
C SER A 75 0.72 14.26 -22.04
N LYS A 76 -0.57 13.92 -22.25
CA LYS A 76 -1.00 12.62 -22.83
C LYS A 76 -1.20 12.78 -24.34
N ARG A 77 -0.48 12.00 -25.16
CA ARG A 77 -0.77 11.85 -26.61
C ARG A 77 -1.11 10.40 -26.92
N LEU A 78 -2.19 10.19 -27.69
CA LEU A 78 -2.48 8.89 -28.29
C LEU A 78 -1.45 8.59 -29.41
N PRO A 79 -1.04 7.33 -29.60
CA PRO A 79 -0.27 6.94 -30.76
C PRO A 79 -1.15 6.99 -32.02
N SER A 80 -0.57 7.49 -33.12
CA SER A 80 -1.12 7.46 -34.47
C SER A 80 -1.12 6.05 -35.05
#